data_AF-A0AA37Q6R8-F1
#
_entry.id   AF-A0AA37Q6R8-F1
#
_cell.length_a   1.000
_cell.length_b   1.000
_cell.length_c   1.000
_cell.angle_alpha   90.00
_cell.angle_beta   90.00
_cell.angle_gamma   90.00
#
_symmetry.space_group_name_H-M   'P 1'
#
loop_
_entity.id
_entity.type
_entity.pdbx_description
1 polymer ?
#
loop_
_entity_poly.entity_id
_entity_poly.type
_entity_poly.pdbx_seq_one_letter_code
_entity_poly.pdbx_strand_id
1 'polypeptide(L)'
;MPASRVQIEVEEGVPDLYCPACASAVYTAEDGPAEQTCEHVRFFIDWEGELALAEPDAYAGEDAKRQQRIIDLVEQTDSWDEFLTKVLELLPASALILELSQPADGDDEDDEGATAVVAFDFAAPEVA
;
A
#
# COMPACT_ATOMS: atom_id res chain seq x y z
N MET A 1 11.04 -13.84 9.51
CA MET A 1 11.49 -13.14 8.29
C MET A 1 10.61 -11.90 8.15
N PRO A 2 11.18 -10.72 7.88
CA PRO A 2 10.39 -9.51 7.67
C PRO A 2 9.57 -9.62 6.38
N ALA A 3 8.58 -8.75 6.22
CA ALA A 3 7.89 -8.56 4.95
C ALA A 3 8.88 -8.15 3.83
N SER A 4 8.51 -8.39 2.58
CA SER A 4 9.32 -7.98 1.43
C SER A 4 8.91 -6.59 0.96
N ARG A 5 9.88 -5.76 0.55
CA ARG A 5 9.68 -4.46 -0.13
C ARG A 5 10.23 -4.59 -1.54
N VAL A 6 9.42 -4.27 -2.55
CA VAL A 6 9.79 -4.35 -3.97
C VAL A 6 9.43 -3.02 -4.63
N GLN A 7 10.41 -2.40 -5.26
CA GLN A 7 10.22 -1.21 -6.07
C GLN A 7 10.22 -1.59 -7.56
N ILE A 8 9.23 -1.09 -8.29
CA ILE A 8 9.08 -1.29 -9.73
C ILE A 8 8.88 0.09 -10.38
N GLU A 9 9.73 0.39 -11.36
CA GLU A 9 9.54 1.55 -12.24
C GLU A 9 8.58 1.19 -13.37
N VAL A 10 7.61 2.07 -13.64
CA VAL A 10 6.56 1.89 -14.65
C VAL A 10 6.52 3.07 -15.59
N GLU A 11 7.02 2.86 -16.81
CA GLU A 11 7.23 3.92 -17.82
C GLU A 11 5.93 4.59 -18.28
N GLU A 12 4.82 3.85 -18.35
CA GLU A 12 3.51 4.37 -18.83
C GLU A 12 2.47 4.45 -17.69
N GLY A 13 2.94 4.45 -16.43
CA GLY A 13 2.08 4.29 -15.26
C GLY A 13 1.48 2.88 -15.14
N VAL A 14 0.50 2.73 -14.25
CA VAL A 14 -0.26 1.47 -14.10
C VAL A 14 -1.72 1.72 -14.47
N PRO A 15 -2.27 1.04 -15.48
CA PRO A 15 -3.66 1.23 -15.86
C PRO A 15 -4.59 0.78 -14.74
N ASP A 16 -4.37 -0.43 -14.21
CA ASP A 16 -5.15 -0.97 -13.11
C ASP A 16 -4.25 -1.80 -12.19
N LEU A 17 -4.49 -1.69 -10.88
CA LEU A 17 -3.83 -2.46 -9.84
C LEU A 17 -4.89 -3.29 -9.10
N TYR A 18 -4.71 -4.61 -9.13
CA TYR A 18 -5.60 -5.56 -8.47
C TYR A 18 -4.89 -6.29 -7.35
N CYS A 19 -5.65 -6.66 -6.32
CA CYS A 19 -5.17 -7.57 -5.29
C CYS A 19 -4.86 -8.93 -5.92
N PRO A 20 -3.61 -9.44 -5.82
CA PRO A 20 -3.26 -10.71 -6.45
C PRO A 20 -3.88 -11.94 -5.76
N ALA A 21 -4.42 -11.80 -4.54
CA ALA A 21 -5.06 -12.89 -3.81
C ALA A 21 -6.53 -13.10 -4.23
N CYS A 22 -7.32 -12.04 -4.37
CA CYS A 22 -8.76 -12.13 -4.62
C CYS A 22 -9.24 -11.42 -5.89
N ALA A 23 -8.34 -10.77 -6.64
CA ALA A 23 -8.63 -9.99 -7.85
C ALA A 23 -9.54 -8.76 -7.65
N SER A 24 -9.80 -8.34 -6.41
CA SER A 24 -10.45 -7.06 -6.14
C SER A 24 -9.58 -5.89 -6.60
N ALA A 25 -10.21 -4.86 -7.16
CA ALA A 25 -9.51 -3.63 -7.54
C ALA A 25 -8.93 -2.93 -6.30
N VAL A 26 -7.71 -2.43 -6.43
CA VAL A 26 -7.05 -1.53 -5.46
C VAL A 26 -7.02 -0.12 -6.03
N TYR A 27 -6.70 -0.01 -7.32
CA TYR A 27 -6.72 1.23 -8.08
C TYR A 27 -7.09 0.90 -9.53
N THR A 28 -7.83 1.79 -10.18
CA THR A 28 -8.06 1.77 -11.64
C THR A 28 -7.88 3.17 -12.20
N ALA A 29 -7.47 3.29 -13.46
CA ALA A 29 -7.34 4.60 -14.10
C ALA A 29 -8.69 5.30 -14.30
N GLU A 30 -9.80 4.55 -14.37
CA GLU A 30 -11.15 5.10 -14.54
C GLU A 30 -11.72 5.66 -13.23
N ASP A 31 -11.60 4.90 -12.13
CA ASP A 31 -12.25 5.22 -10.86
C ASP A 31 -11.28 5.74 -9.77
N GLY A 32 -9.97 5.62 -9.97
CA GLY A 32 -8.95 5.96 -8.98
C GLY A 32 -8.79 4.88 -7.89
N PRO A 33 -8.34 5.24 -6.67
CA PRO A 33 -8.23 4.31 -5.55
C PRO A 33 -9.60 3.73 -5.17
N ALA A 34 -9.64 2.45 -4.82
CA ALA A 34 -10.86 1.82 -4.35
C ALA A 34 -11.33 2.44 -3.03
N GLU A 35 -12.61 2.83 -2.94
CA GLU A 35 -13.21 3.35 -1.70
C GLU A 35 -13.12 2.36 -0.53
N GLN A 36 -13.12 1.06 -0.83
CA GLN A 36 -12.91 -0.02 0.12
C GLN A 36 -11.94 -1.04 -0.47
N THR A 37 -10.83 -1.26 0.23
CA THR A 37 -9.87 -2.28 -0.14
C THR A 37 -10.28 -3.64 0.43
N CYS A 38 -9.87 -4.72 -0.22
CA CYS A 38 -10.07 -6.06 0.35
C CYS A 38 -9.16 -6.29 1.57
N GLU A 39 -9.45 -7.32 2.37
CA GLU A 39 -8.68 -7.71 3.56
C GLU A 39 -7.19 -7.99 3.32
N HIS A 40 -6.80 -8.34 2.10
CA HIS A 40 -5.39 -8.55 1.79
C HIS A 40 -4.62 -7.23 1.71
N VAL A 41 -5.29 -6.09 1.59
CA VAL A 41 -4.65 -4.78 1.42
C VAL A 41 -4.67 -4.04 2.75
N ARG A 42 -3.49 -3.86 3.33
CA ARG A 42 -3.32 -3.16 4.62
C ARG A 42 -3.44 -1.65 4.47
N PHE A 43 -2.86 -1.11 3.39
CA PHE A 43 -2.98 0.27 2.99
C PHE A 43 -2.60 0.44 1.51
N PHE A 44 -3.01 1.58 0.97
CA PHE A 44 -2.61 2.08 -0.33
C PHE A 44 -2.26 3.57 -0.19
N ILE A 45 -1.10 3.98 -0.71
CA ILE A 45 -0.72 5.37 -0.90
C ILE A 45 -0.78 5.61 -2.40
N ASP A 46 -1.58 6.56 -2.83
CA ASP A 46 -1.73 6.86 -4.25
C ASP A 46 -0.57 7.73 -4.79
N TRP A 47 -0.67 8.09 -6.07
CA TRP A 47 0.33 8.89 -6.78
C TRP A 47 0.46 10.33 -6.25
N GLU A 48 -0.57 10.84 -5.57
CA GLU A 48 -0.60 12.18 -4.96
C GLU A 48 -0.14 12.13 -3.49
N GLY A 49 0.15 10.94 -2.96
CA GLY A 49 0.53 10.71 -1.58
C GLY A 49 -0.66 10.61 -0.61
N GLU A 50 -1.90 10.47 -1.12
CA GLU A 50 -3.08 10.23 -0.29
C GLU A 50 -3.09 8.78 0.20
N LEU A 51 -3.29 8.62 1.51
CA LEU A 51 -3.27 7.32 2.17
C LEU A 51 -4.70 6.79 2.39
N ALA A 52 -4.99 5.66 1.77
CA ALA A 52 -6.13 4.81 2.09
C ALA A 52 -5.72 3.69 3.06
N LEU A 53 -6.41 3.61 4.19
CA LEU A 53 -6.20 2.59 5.22
C LEU A 53 -7.44 1.72 5.37
N ALA A 54 -7.25 0.41 5.52
CA ALA A 54 -8.31 -0.46 5.97
C ALA A 54 -8.60 -0.20 7.47
N GLU A 55 -9.89 -0.19 7.85
CA GLU A 55 -10.27 -0.07 9.25
C GLU A 55 -9.83 -1.31 10.05
N PRO A 56 -9.44 -1.17 11.33
CA PRO A 56 -9.05 -2.33 12.16
C PRO A 56 -10.16 -3.37 12.30
N ASP A 57 -11.43 -2.92 12.26
CA ASP A 57 -12.62 -3.77 12.38
C ASP A 57 -12.84 -4.67 11.16
N ALA A 58 -12.14 -4.42 10.05
CA ALA A 58 -12.08 -5.35 8.92
C ALA A 58 -11.23 -6.60 9.22
N TYR A 59 -10.57 -6.65 10.37
CA TYR A 59 -9.65 -7.73 10.74
C TYR A 59 -10.03 -8.36 12.08
N ALA A 60 -9.54 -9.58 12.31
CA ALA A 60 -9.76 -10.30 13.56
C ALA A 60 -8.47 -10.48 14.36
N GLY A 61 -8.60 -10.52 15.69
CA GLY A 61 -7.53 -10.95 16.60
C GLY A 61 -6.26 -10.10 16.52
N GLU A 62 -5.12 -10.75 16.26
CA GLU A 62 -3.82 -10.08 16.18
C GLU A 62 -3.68 -9.19 14.93
N ASP A 63 -4.44 -9.47 13.86
CA ASP A 63 -4.40 -8.68 12.64
C ASP A 63 -5.09 -7.32 12.82
N ALA A 64 -6.19 -7.27 13.59
CA ALA A 64 -6.83 -6.01 13.97
C ALA A 64 -5.89 -5.12 14.80
N LYS A 65 -5.16 -5.72 15.75
CA LYS A 65 -4.14 -5.01 16.54
C LYS A 65 -2.98 -4.53 15.68
N ARG A 66 -2.56 -5.34 14.69
CA ARG A 66 -1.51 -4.94 13.74
C ARG A 66 -1.99 -3.78 12.88
N GLN A 67 -3.21 -3.82 12.38
CA GLN A 67 -3.80 -2.74 11.60
C GLN A 67 -3.88 -1.45 12.41
N GLN A 68 -4.34 -1.51 13.67
CA GLN A 68 -4.34 -0.33 14.55
C GLN A 68 -2.94 0.26 14.70
N ARG A 69 -1.91 -0.57 14.87
CA ARG A 69 -0.52 -0.08 14.95
C ARG A 69 -0.04 0.56 13.65
N ILE A 70 -0.47 0.05 12.49
CA ILE A 70 -0.16 0.67 11.19
C ILE A 70 -0.80 2.06 11.13
N ILE A 71 -2.06 2.20 11.57
CA ILE A 71 -2.74 3.50 11.66
C ILE A 71 -1.99 4.44 12.60
N ASP A 72 -1.64 3.97 13.80
CA ASP A 72 -0.91 4.77 14.80
C ASP A 72 0.46 5.23 14.26
N LEU A 73 1.10 4.45 13.38
CA LEU A 73 2.39 4.81 12.78
C LEU A 73 2.29 6.04 11.88
N VAL A 74 1.17 6.24 11.18
CA VAL A 74 0.97 7.40 10.29
C VAL A 74 1.13 8.71 11.07
N GLU A 75 0.59 8.76 12.28
CA GLU A 75 0.68 9.95 13.16
C GLU A 75 2.06 10.09 13.83
N GLN A 76 2.88 9.03 13.82
CA GLN A 76 4.18 8.96 14.52
C GLN A 76 5.38 9.11 13.58
N THR A 77 5.15 9.34 12.30
CA THR A 77 6.19 9.40 11.27
C THR A 77 6.11 10.71 10.53
N ASP A 78 7.27 11.32 10.28
CA ASP A 78 7.35 12.61 9.59
C ASP A 78 7.53 12.44 8.07
N SER A 79 7.71 11.21 7.58
CA SER A 79 7.90 10.89 6.16
C SER A 79 7.39 9.49 5.80
N TRP A 80 7.04 9.31 4.52
CA TRP A 80 6.62 8.01 4.01
C TRP A 80 7.72 6.94 4.10
N ASP A 81 8.98 7.29 3.89
CA ASP A 81 10.06 6.29 3.98
C ASP A 81 10.26 5.78 5.43
N GLU A 82 10.11 6.67 6.42
CA GLU A 82 10.11 6.26 7.84
C GLU A 82 8.90 5.36 8.16
N PHE A 83 7.72 5.74 7.67
CA PHE A 83 6.51 4.94 7.80
C PHE A 83 6.69 3.54 7.22
N LEU A 84 7.13 3.44 5.96
CA LEU A 84 7.34 2.16 5.27
C LEU A 84 8.39 1.29 5.99
N THR A 85 9.46 1.90 6.49
CA THR A 85 10.48 1.19 7.27
C THR A 85 9.88 0.58 8.55
N LYS A 86 9.11 1.35 9.32
CA LYS A 86 8.47 0.86 10.56
C LYS A 86 7.39 -0.18 10.27
N VAL A 87 6.62 0.01 9.20
CA VAL A 87 5.58 -0.94 8.77
C VAL A 87 6.18 -2.29 8.38
N LEU A 88 7.32 -2.32 7.69
CA LEU A 88 8.01 -3.58 7.33
C LEU A 88 8.36 -4.44 8.56
N GLU A 89 8.64 -3.82 9.71
CA GLU A 89 8.92 -4.52 10.96
C GLU A 89 7.65 -5.07 11.63
N LEU A 90 6.48 -4.49 11.33
CA LEU A 90 5.19 -4.93 11.86
C LEU A 90 4.53 -6.01 11.02
N LEU A 91 4.70 -5.96 9.70
CA LEU A 91 4.05 -6.86 8.76
C LEU A 91 4.61 -8.29 8.86
N PRO A 92 3.76 -9.33 8.64
CA PRO A 92 4.21 -10.70 8.64
C PRO A 92 5.14 -11.01 7.46
N ALA A 93 5.90 -12.11 7.56
CA ALA A 93 6.80 -12.57 6.50
C ALA A 93 6.11 -12.82 5.14
N SER A 94 4.81 -13.09 5.18
CA SER A 94 3.96 -13.29 4.01
C SER A 94 3.53 -11.98 3.34
N ALA A 95 3.83 -10.82 3.92
CA ALA A 95 3.43 -9.55 3.34
C ALA A 95 4.43 -9.04 2.30
N LEU A 96 3.91 -8.25 1.36
CA LEU A 96 4.63 -7.58 0.29
C LEU A 96 4.22 -6.10 0.27
N ILE A 97 5.19 -5.21 0.40
CA ILE A 97 5.04 -3.80 0.03
C ILE A 97 5.54 -3.66 -1.41
N LEU A 98 4.66 -3.18 -2.28
CA LEU A 98 4.96 -2.87 -3.67
C LEU A 98 4.95 -1.36 -3.85
N GLU A 99 6.09 -0.81 -4.24
CA GLU A 99 6.26 0.59 -4.62
C GLU A 99 6.33 0.69 -6.13
N LEU A 100 5.46 1.52 -6.69
CA LEU A 100 5.34 1.78 -8.11
C LEU A 100 5.80 3.21 -8.34
N SER A 101 6.91 3.39 -9.04
CA SER A 101 7.42 4.72 -9.37
C SER A 101 7.25 5.01 -10.86
N GLN A 102 6.70 6.17 -11.19
CA GLN A 102 6.72 6.71 -12.54
C GLN A 102 8.00 7.55 -12.71
N PRO A 103 8.73 7.40 -13.82
CA PRO A 103 9.84 8.29 -14.11
C PRO A 103 9.32 9.72 -14.28
N ALA A 104 10.09 10.71 -13.83
CA ALA A 104 9.81 12.10 -14.13
C ALA A 104 9.75 12.30 -15.66
N ASP A 105 8.70 12.94 -16.16
CA ASP A 105 8.62 13.29 -17.58
C ASP A 105 9.73 14.32 -17.89
N GLY A 106 10.70 13.90 -18.69
CA GLY A 106 12.05 14.49 -18.77
C GLY A 106 12.18 15.90 -19.36
N ASP A 107 11.14 16.72 -19.33
CA ASP A 107 11.15 18.11 -19.78
C ASP A 107 10.87 19.14 -18.66
N ASP A 108 10.33 18.74 -17.50
CA ASP A 108 10.10 19.64 -16.35
C ASP A 108 11.08 19.34 -15.21
N GLU A 109 11.95 20.30 -14.88
CA GLU A 109 12.96 20.19 -13.81
C GLU A 109 12.33 20.13 -12.39
N ASP A 110 11.03 20.38 -12.28
CA ASP A 110 10.22 20.34 -11.05
C ASP A 110 9.35 19.06 -10.97
N ASP A 111 9.39 18.17 -11.96
CA ASP A 111 8.70 16.88 -11.91
C ASP A 111 9.58 15.87 -11.15
N GLU A 112 9.21 15.58 -9.89
CA GLU A 112 9.95 14.64 -9.04
C GLU A 112 9.58 13.17 -9.31
N GLY A 113 8.73 12.90 -10.31
CA GLY A 113 8.09 11.60 -10.51
C GLY A 113 7.05 11.32 -9.42
N ALA A 114 6.12 10.41 -9.71
CA ALA A 114 5.08 10.01 -8.76
C ALA A 114 5.35 8.60 -8.21
N THR A 115 5.06 8.36 -6.93
CA THR A 115 5.20 7.04 -6.31
C THR A 115 3.89 6.63 -5.65
N ALA A 116 3.34 5.50 -6.09
CA ALA A 116 2.25 4.82 -5.40
C ALA A 116 2.80 3.62 -4.60
N VAL A 117 2.18 3.32 -3.47
CA VAL A 117 2.61 2.22 -2.60
C VAL A 117 1.43 1.39 -2.16
N VAL A 118 1.50 0.07 -2.29
CA VAL A 118 0.48 -0.84 -1.77
C VAL A 118 1.13 -1.88 -0.86
N ALA A 119 0.50 -2.17 0.28
CA ALA A 119 0.91 -3.28 1.14
C ALA A 119 -0.12 -4.40 1.10
N PHE A 120 0.32 -5.55 0.59
CA PHE A 120 -0.43 -6.80 0.60
C PHE A 120 0.00 -7.68 1.76
N ASP A 121 -0.96 -8.27 2.48
CA ASP A 121 -0.76 -9.32 3.46
C ASP A 121 -1.48 -10.59 3.01
N PHE A 122 -0.72 -11.54 2.44
CA PHE A 122 -1.24 -12.81 1.95
C PHE A 122 -1.66 -13.79 3.04
N ALA A 123 -1.39 -13.47 4.32
CA ALA A 123 -1.85 -14.27 5.45
C ALA A 123 -3.10 -13.70 6.11
N ALA A 124 -3.62 -12.56 5.64
CA ALA A 124 -4.90 -12.04 6.12
C ALA A 124 -6.00 -13.11 5.90
N PRO A 125 -6.77 -13.46 6.93
CA PRO A 125 -7.83 -14.45 6.80
C PRO A 125 -8.96 -13.90 5.92
N GLU A 126 -9.58 -14.76 5.10
CA GLU A 126 -10.89 -14.48 4.52
C GLU A 126 -11.87 -14.17 5.65
N VAL A 127 -12.38 -12.95 5.71
CA VAL A 127 -13.45 -12.53 6.62
C VAL A 127 -14.70 -13.27 6.17
N ALA A 128 -15.09 -14.26 6.98
CA ALA A 128 -16.24 -15.13 6.76
C ALA A 128 -17.58 -14.40 6.84
#